data_AF-A0A9D5B1L9-F1
#
_entry.id   AF-A0A9D5B1L9-F1
#
_cell.length_a   1.000
_cell.length_b   1.000
_cell.length_c   1.000
_cell.angle_alpha   90.00
_cell.angle_beta   90.00
_cell.angle_gamma   90.00
#
_symmetry.space_group_name_H-M   'P 1'
#
loop_
_entity.id
_entity.type
_entity.pdbx_description
1 polymer ?
#
loop_
_entity_poly.entity_id
_entity_poly.type
_entity_poly.pdbx_seq_one_letter_code
_entity_poly.pdbx_strand_id
1 'polypeptide(L)'
;MMLITGDGCYLIDRKFHFQRISMRFPCKYSNGGTPERNHHYTLLDGEMIIDTDPHTHKQERRYLIYDLIAINQVSLTEMPFYERWKLLEKEVIEPRNMEREALSKSISPYYRYDFEPFGVRRKGFWLLSTVSKLLHKFIPQLSHSSDGLVFQGWDDPYVPRTHEGLLKWKYPEMNSVDFHFEVGADGRPLLFLFERGKKKLMEGNTVIFKDSEDISSYSGRIIECYWDAAEHHWVCMRIRADKATPNEINTYRKVMRSIKDNITEEVVLKEINEIIRLPLYADRIQRDIKAHQHMVSSRRK
;
A
#
# COMPACT_ATOMS: atom_id res chain seq x y z
N MET A 1 2.77 -5.65 8.31
CA MET A 1 2.40 -5.05 9.61
C MET A 1 3.64 -4.68 10.40
N MET A 2 3.50 -3.82 11.40
CA MET A 2 4.56 -3.46 12.34
C MET A 2 4.02 -3.53 13.78
N LEU A 3 4.64 -4.36 14.61
CA LEU A 3 4.36 -4.45 16.05
C LEU A 3 5.39 -3.63 16.81
N ILE A 4 4.93 -2.67 17.60
CA ILE A 4 5.76 -1.83 18.47
C ILE A 4 5.66 -2.36 19.89
N THR A 5 6.80 -2.52 20.54
CA THR A 5 6.97 -2.99 21.91
C THR A 5 7.84 -2.00 22.68
N GLY A 6 8.00 -2.22 24.00
CA GLY A 6 8.77 -1.29 24.84
C GLY A 6 10.27 -1.36 24.53
N ASP A 7 10.73 -2.48 24.00
CA ASP A 7 12.12 -2.86 23.74
C ASP A 7 12.48 -2.93 22.25
N GLY A 8 11.53 -2.64 21.34
CA GLY A 8 11.80 -2.55 19.91
C GLY A 8 10.56 -2.62 19.02
N CYS A 9 10.79 -2.64 17.71
CA CYS A 9 9.75 -2.79 16.70
C CYS A 9 9.98 -4.06 15.90
N TYR A 10 8.91 -4.67 15.41
CA TYR A 10 8.96 -5.90 14.62
C TYR A 10 8.16 -5.70 13.34
N LEU A 11 8.83 -5.79 12.18
CA LEU A 11 8.13 -5.91 10.91
C LEU A 11 7.68 -7.35 10.73
N ILE A 12 6.42 -7.50 10.32
CA ILE A 12 5.76 -8.79 10.14
C ILE A 12 5.28 -8.87 8.69
N ASP A 13 5.83 -9.83 7.93
CA ASP A 13 5.46 -10.09 6.55
C ASP A 13 4.22 -11.00 6.44
N ARG A 14 3.78 -11.27 5.21
CA ARG A 14 2.61 -12.14 4.94
C ARG A 14 2.86 -13.62 5.24
N LYS A 15 4.12 -14.04 5.41
CA LYS A 15 4.54 -15.40 5.79
C LYS A 15 4.73 -15.53 7.30
N PHE A 16 4.40 -14.48 8.07
CA PHE A 16 4.64 -14.39 9.51
C PHE A 16 6.12 -14.48 9.90
N HIS A 17 7.03 -14.01 9.04
CA HIS A 17 8.40 -13.76 9.47
C HIS A 17 8.48 -12.44 10.23
N PHE A 18 9.18 -12.48 11.36
CA PHE A 18 9.38 -11.33 12.25
C PHE A 18 10.80 -10.82 12.10
N GLN A 19 10.94 -9.57 11.67
CA GLN A 19 12.22 -8.86 11.65
C GLN A 19 12.23 -7.80 12.73
N ARG A 20 13.11 -7.94 13.72
CA ARG A 20 13.32 -6.91 14.75
C ARG A 20 14.06 -5.72 14.16
N ILE A 21 13.61 -4.52 14.50
CA ILE A 21 14.16 -3.23 14.11
C ILE A 21 14.20 -2.31 15.31
N SER A 22 15.31 -1.60 15.49
CA SER A 22 15.46 -0.59 16.54
C SER A 22 14.96 0.76 16.03
N MET A 23 13.76 1.14 16.45
CA MET A 23 13.15 2.44 16.15
C MET A 23 12.35 2.90 17.36
N ARG A 24 12.27 4.22 17.56
CA ARG A 24 11.64 4.83 18.74
C ARG A 24 10.24 5.34 18.44
N PHE A 25 9.24 4.87 19.17
CA PHE A 25 7.86 5.32 19.04
C PHE A 25 7.35 5.87 20.37
N PRO A 26 7.51 7.19 20.62
CA PRO A 26 7.06 7.79 21.86
C PRO A 26 5.52 7.85 21.93
N CYS A 27 4.98 7.68 23.13
CA CYS A 27 3.57 8.03 23.40
C CYS A 27 3.38 9.55 23.39
N LYS A 28 2.13 9.99 23.30
CA LYS A 28 1.77 11.40 23.38
C LYS A 28 2.25 12.04 24.68
N TYR A 29 2.70 13.29 24.58
CA TYR A 29 3.14 14.09 25.71
C TYR A 29 1.97 14.42 26.64
N SER A 30 2.10 14.03 27.90
CA SER A 30 1.11 14.39 28.93
C SER A 30 1.16 15.88 29.27
N ASN A 31 2.37 16.49 29.35
CA ASN A 31 2.58 17.84 29.91
C ASN A 31 3.76 18.63 29.27
N GLY A 32 4.01 18.50 27.96
CA GLY A 32 5.03 19.33 27.27
C GLY A 32 6.51 19.04 27.59
N GLY A 33 6.81 17.98 28.35
CA GLY A 33 8.15 17.49 28.68
C GLY A 33 8.69 16.46 27.68
N THR A 34 9.52 15.49 28.10
CA THR A 34 9.87 14.30 27.29
C THR A 34 8.73 13.28 27.34
N PRO A 35 8.54 12.42 26.31
CA PRO A 35 7.57 11.34 26.39
C PRO A 35 7.98 10.38 27.50
N GLU A 36 7.11 10.19 28.50
CA GLU A 36 7.42 9.34 29.65
C GLU A 36 7.58 7.87 29.26
N ARG A 37 6.95 7.44 28.16
CA ARG A 37 6.90 6.05 27.73
C ARG A 37 6.91 5.91 26.21
N ASN A 38 7.47 4.81 25.73
CA ASN A 38 7.24 4.33 24.37
C ASN A 38 5.94 3.54 24.30
N HIS A 39 5.40 3.43 23.08
CA HIS A 39 4.31 2.50 22.80
C HIS A 39 4.69 1.06 23.17
N HIS A 40 3.71 0.29 23.65
CA HIS A 40 3.91 -1.11 24.05
C HIS A 40 2.74 -1.99 23.63
N TYR A 41 2.99 -2.92 22.69
CA TYR A 41 1.95 -3.69 22.01
C TYR A 41 0.98 -2.82 21.20
N THR A 42 1.55 -1.92 20.39
CA THR A 42 0.82 -1.17 19.36
C THR A 42 1.05 -1.87 18.02
N LEU A 43 -0.04 -2.21 17.31
CA LEU A 43 0.01 -2.94 16.04
C LEU A 43 -0.48 -2.06 14.90
N LEU A 44 0.36 -1.91 13.89
CA LEU A 44 0.15 -1.04 12.74
C LEU A 44 0.07 -1.85 11.46
N ASP A 45 -0.79 -1.41 10.54
CA ASP A 45 -0.82 -1.92 9.17
C ASP A 45 -0.26 -0.90 8.18
N GLY A 46 0.58 -1.38 7.27
CA GLY A 46 1.41 -0.49 6.47
C GLY A 46 2.27 -1.22 5.46
N GLU A 47 2.82 -0.46 4.53
CA GLU A 47 3.67 -0.92 3.45
C GLU A 47 5.05 -0.23 3.46
N MET A 48 6.07 -0.97 3.05
CA MET A 48 7.41 -0.41 2.84
C MET A 48 7.53 0.05 1.39
N ILE A 49 7.90 1.30 1.19
CA ILE A 49 8.20 1.88 -0.12
C ILE A 49 9.65 2.32 -0.20
N ILE A 50 10.14 2.48 -1.43
CA ILE A 50 11.42 3.12 -1.74
C ILE A 50 11.09 4.33 -2.59
N ASP A 51 11.21 5.51 -2.01
CA ASP A 51 11.15 6.76 -2.75
C ASP A 51 12.48 6.98 -3.45
N THR A 52 12.44 7.38 -4.72
CA THR A 52 13.62 7.81 -5.47
C THR A 52 13.47 9.30 -5.78
N ASP A 53 14.41 10.10 -5.29
CA ASP A 53 14.45 11.51 -5.61
C ASP A 53 14.70 11.69 -7.13
N PRO A 54 13.84 12.43 -7.85
CA PRO A 54 13.92 12.51 -9.30
C PRO A 54 15.14 13.27 -9.82
N HIS A 55 15.82 14.06 -8.97
CA HIS A 55 16.94 14.90 -9.36
C HIS A 55 18.28 14.30 -8.95
N THR A 56 18.35 13.73 -7.74
CA THR A 56 19.57 13.17 -7.15
C THR A 56 19.67 11.65 -7.29
N HIS A 57 18.58 10.97 -7.72
CA HIS A 57 18.44 9.51 -7.74
C HIS A 57 18.66 8.83 -6.38
N LYS A 58 18.72 9.60 -5.29
CA LYS A 58 18.87 9.07 -3.95
C LYS A 58 17.61 8.30 -3.57
N GLN A 59 17.81 7.09 -3.07
CA GLN A 59 16.74 6.24 -2.58
C GLN A 59 16.53 6.41 -1.07
N GLU A 60 15.29 6.62 -0.65
CA GLU A 60 14.88 6.69 0.75
C GLU A 60 13.78 5.67 1.05
N ARG A 61 14.01 4.82 2.05
CA ARG A 61 13.01 3.86 2.51
C ARG A 61 11.99 4.55 3.40
N ARG A 62 10.71 4.27 3.18
CA ARG A 62 9.64 4.74 4.07
C ARG A 62 8.62 3.65 4.36
N TYR A 63 8.20 3.58 5.62
CA TYR A 63 7.05 2.78 6.03
C TYR A 63 5.81 3.67 6.05
N LEU A 64 4.89 3.43 5.12
CA LEU A 64 3.60 4.10 5.02
C LEU A 64 2.56 3.32 5.81
N ILE A 65 2.13 3.88 6.95
CA ILE A 65 1.10 3.29 7.80
C ILE A 65 -0.26 3.72 7.29
N TYR A 66 -1.12 2.78 6.92
CA TYR A 66 -2.47 3.06 6.43
C TYR A 66 -3.57 2.69 7.42
N ASP A 67 -3.30 1.86 8.43
CA ASP A 67 -4.28 1.53 9.48
C ASP A 67 -3.62 1.28 10.85
N LEU A 68 -4.39 1.44 11.92
CA LEU A 68 -4.00 1.20 13.31
C LEU A 68 -4.91 0.12 13.90
N ILE A 69 -4.35 -1.06 14.17
CA ILE A 69 -5.11 -2.25 14.58
C ILE A 69 -5.26 -2.29 16.11
N ALA A 70 -4.20 -1.94 16.84
CA ALA A 70 -4.20 -1.90 18.30
C ALA A 70 -3.26 -0.80 18.78
N ILE A 71 -3.57 -0.19 19.93
CA ILE A 71 -2.74 0.81 20.59
C ILE A 71 -2.54 0.43 22.05
N ASN A 72 -1.28 0.30 22.49
CA ASN A 72 -0.94 0.01 23.88
C ASN A 72 -1.76 -1.14 24.51
N GLN A 73 -1.80 -2.31 23.84
CA GLN A 73 -2.60 -3.51 24.21
C GLN A 73 -4.11 -3.42 23.94
N VAL A 74 -4.65 -2.25 23.65
CA VAL A 74 -6.08 -2.07 23.38
C VAL A 74 -6.37 -2.33 21.90
N SER A 75 -7.22 -3.31 21.63
CA SER A 75 -7.72 -3.57 20.27
C SER A 75 -8.59 -2.41 19.78
N LEU A 76 -8.39 -1.99 18.54
CA LEU A 76 -9.21 -1.00 17.86
C LEU A 76 -9.99 -1.60 16.69
N THR A 77 -10.06 -2.93 16.56
CA THR A 77 -10.65 -3.57 15.37
C THR A 77 -12.12 -3.23 15.14
N GLU A 78 -12.90 -3.09 16.22
CA GLU A 78 -14.33 -2.75 16.14
C GLU A 78 -14.58 -1.25 15.87
N MET A 79 -13.56 -0.42 16.04
CA MET A 79 -13.67 1.03 15.85
C MET A 79 -13.75 1.35 14.35
N PRO A 80 -14.55 2.34 13.91
CA PRO A 80 -14.59 2.79 12.52
C PRO A 80 -13.23 3.24 11.99
N PHE A 81 -12.96 3.00 10.69
CA PHE A 81 -11.68 3.36 10.06
C PHE A 81 -11.27 4.81 10.29
N TYR A 82 -12.19 5.77 10.18
CA TYR A 82 -11.85 7.18 10.34
C TYR A 82 -11.31 7.55 11.72
N GLU A 83 -11.79 6.88 12.77
CA GLU A 83 -11.31 7.09 14.12
C GLU A 83 -9.92 6.48 14.28
N ARG A 84 -9.71 5.25 13.77
CA ARG A 84 -8.38 4.61 13.75
C ARG A 84 -7.37 5.45 12.98
N TRP A 85 -7.75 6.01 11.84
CA TRP A 85 -6.91 6.87 11.00
C TRP A 85 -6.58 8.21 11.66
N LYS A 86 -7.50 8.77 12.46
CA LYS A 86 -7.28 9.97 13.28
C LYS A 86 -6.38 9.67 14.49
N LEU A 87 -6.62 8.56 15.18
CA LEU A 87 -5.78 8.11 16.30
C LEU A 87 -4.36 7.82 15.85
N LEU A 88 -4.18 7.21 14.67
CA LEU A 88 -2.86 6.99 14.08
C LEU A 88 -2.05 8.29 13.97
N GLU A 89 -2.67 9.36 13.46
CA GLU A 89 -2.01 10.67 13.40
C GLU A 89 -1.70 11.20 14.80
N LYS A 90 -2.69 11.22 15.70
CA LYS A 90 -2.59 11.86 17.02
C LYS A 90 -1.69 11.14 18.02
N GLU A 91 -1.67 9.82 17.98
CA GLU A 91 -1.01 9.00 19.00
C GLU A 91 0.32 8.41 18.53
N VAL A 92 0.56 8.31 17.23
CA VAL A 92 1.77 7.70 16.67
C VAL A 92 2.61 8.69 15.88
N ILE A 93 2.00 9.39 14.91
CA ILE A 93 2.75 10.24 13.99
C ILE A 93 3.15 11.58 14.62
N GLU A 94 2.19 12.30 15.21
CA GLU A 94 2.42 13.61 15.82
C GLU A 94 3.44 13.53 16.97
N PRO A 95 3.34 12.60 17.95
CA PRO A 95 4.32 12.52 19.04
C PRO A 95 5.75 12.25 18.54
N ARG A 96 5.88 11.35 17.55
CA ARG A 96 7.18 11.05 16.92
C ARG A 96 7.76 12.27 16.21
N ASN A 97 6.94 12.98 15.44
CA ASN A 97 7.40 14.17 14.71
C ASN A 97 7.79 15.31 15.65
N MET A 98 7.01 15.55 16.71
CA MET A 98 7.32 16.53 17.74
C MET A 98 8.63 16.21 18.45
N GLU A 99 8.84 14.95 18.86
CA GLU A 99 10.08 14.53 19.51
C GLU A 99 11.27 14.69 18.58
N ARG A 100 11.14 14.27 17.31
CA ARG A 100 12.17 14.43 16.30
C ARG A 100 12.56 15.90 16.11
N GLU A 101 11.59 16.80 16.02
CA GLU A 101 11.86 18.23 15.87
C GLU A 101 12.56 18.81 17.11
N ALA A 102 12.08 18.48 18.30
CA ALA A 102 12.70 18.91 19.56
C ALA A 102 14.16 18.42 19.65
N LEU A 103 14.41 17.16 19.32
CA LEU A 103 15.75 16.57 19.33
C LEU A 103 16.67 17.12 18.25
N SER A 104 16.16 17.48 17.07
CA SER A 104 16.98 18.09 16.02
C SER A 104 17.55 19.46 16.41
N LYS A 105 16.93 20.13 17.37
CA LYS A 105 17.36 21.43 17.91
C LYS A 105 18.20 21.28 19.20
N SER A 106 18.32 20.07 19.74
CA SER A 106 19.09 19.79 20.96
C SER A 106 20.58 19.68 20.68
N ILE A 107 21.41 20.27 21.54
CA ILE A 107 22.88 20.16 21.48
C ILE A 107 23.33 18.73 21.82
N SER A 108 22.60 18.03 22.69
CA SER A 108 22.86 16.64 23.08
C SER A 108 21.57 15.82 22.99
N PRO A 109 21.20 15.35 21.79
CA PRO A 109 20.00 14.55 21.62
C PRO A 109 20.22 13.14 22.18
N TYR A 110 19.34 12.67 23.06
CA TYR A 110 19.40 11.31 23.58
C TYR A 110 19.01 10.24 22.54
N TYR A 111 18.44 10.64 21.41
CA TYR A 111 18.06 9.75 20.32
C TYR A 111 18.25 10.43 18.95
N ARG A 112 18.65 9.64 17.94
CA ARG A 112 18.99 10.11 16.59
C ARG A 112 18.06 9.47 15.55
N TYR A 113 16.99 10.18 15.23
CA TYR A 113 16.00 9.76 14.21
C TYR A 113 16.60 9.61 12.80
N ASP A 114 17.70 10.31 12.51
CA ASP A 114 18.42 10.24 11.24
C ASP A 114 19.19 8.93 11.03
N PHE A 115 19.42 8.15 12.10
CA PHE A 115 20.04 6.82 12.02
C PHE A 115 19.02 5.68 11.90
N GLU A 116 17.72 5.99 11.85
CA GLU A 116 16.71 4.98 11.65
C GLU A 116 16.76 4.41 10.22
N PRO A 117 16.51 3.11 10.05
CA PRO A 117 16.66 2.44 8.75
C PRO A 117 15.65 2.90 7.69
N PHE A 118 14.56 3.54 8.09
CA PHE A 118 13.55 4.11 7.21
C PHE A 118 12.73 5.19 7.92
N GLY A 119 12.18 6.12 7.14
CA GLY A 119 11.22 7.09 7.65
C GLY A 119 9.83 6.48 7.87
N VAL A 120 9.07 7.02 8.81
CA VAL A 120 7.68 6.61 9.06
C VAL A 120 6.74 7.74 8.65
N ARG A 121 5.69 7.42 7.92
CA ARG A 121 4.63 8.37 7.55
C ARG A 121 3.27 7.68 7.60
N ARG A 122 2.22 8.44 7.90
CA ARG A 122 0.85 7.97 7.67
C ARG A 122 0.49 8.15 6.19
N LYS A 123 -0.16 7.14 5.62
CA LYS A 123 -0.72 7.20 4.27
C LYS A 123 -1.94 8.13 4.25
N GLY A 124 -1.93 9.05 3.30
CA GLY A 124 -3.06 9.95 3.07
C GLY A 124 -4.27 9.19 2.53
N PHE A 125 -5.46 9.57 2.99
CA PHE A 125 -6.74 9.20 2.41
C PHE A 125 -7.49 10.48 2.07
N TRP A 126 -8.24 10.46 0.97
CA TRP A 126 -8.98 11.60 0.47
C TRP A 126 -10.41 11.20 0.16
N LEU A 127 -11.31 12.18 0.15
CA LEU A 127 -12.70 11.98 -0.25
C LEU A 127 -12.80 11.53 -1.71
N LEU A 128 -13.84 10.76 -2.03
CA LEU A 128 -14.12 10.27 -3.38
C LEU A 128 -14.16 11.40 -4.43
N SER A 129 -14.65 12.58 -4.05
CA SER A 129 -14.67 13.78 -4.91
C SER A 129 -13.29 14.28 -5.36
N THR A 130 -12.21 13.80 -4.72
CA THR A 130 -10.82 14.18 -5.03
C THR A 130 -10.13 13.20 -5.98
N VAL A 131 -10.77 12.08 -6.32
CA VAL A 131 -10.12 10.98 -7.06
C VAL A 131 -9.52 11.42 -8.40
N SER A 132 -10.21 12.26 -9.18
CA SER A 132 -9.64 12.82 -10.43
C SER A 132 -8.34 13.60 -10.17
N LYS A 133 -8.27 14.41 -9.11
CA LYS A 133 -7.03 15.13 -8.75
C LYS A 133 -5.94 14.16 -8.28
N LEU A 134 -6.31 13.07 -7.62
CA LEU A 134 -5.33 12.06 -7.21
C LEU A 134 -4.69 11.39 -8.42
N LEU A 135 -5.50 10.92 -9.37
CA LEU A 135 -5.04 10.24 -10.58
C LEU A 135 -4.21 11.16 -11.48
N HIS A 136 -4.66 12.40 -11.69
CA HIS A 136 -4.03 13.28 -12.68
C HIS A 136 -2.92 14.18 -12.14
N LYS A 137 -2.84 14.37 -10.82
CA LYS A 137 -1.86 15.29 -10.22
C LYS A 137 -1.00 14.62 -9.15
N PHE A 138 -1.63 13.94 -8.19
CA PHE A 138 -0.89 13.40 -7.05
C PHE A 138 -0.06 12.17 -7.41
N ILE A 139 -0.66 11.16 -8.02
CA ILE A 139 0.03 9.91 -8.39
C ILE A 139 1.22 10.16 -9.33
N PRO A 140 1.11 10.98 -10.39
CA PRO A 140 2.24 11.28 -11.26
C PRO A 140 3.41 12.02 -10.57
N GLN A 141 3.15 12.64 -9.41
CA GLN A 141 4.16 13.35 -8.62
C GLN A 141 4.79 12.47 -7.54
N LEU A 142 4.36 11.21 -7.39
CA LEU A 142 4.95 10.31 -6.41
C LEU A 142 6.39 9.95 -6.79
N SER A 143 7.27 9.93 -5.79
CA SER A 143 8.64 9.44 -5.91
C SER A 143 8.75 7.91 -5.93
N HIS A 144 7.63 7.20 -6.02
CA HIS A 144 7.53 5.75 -6.08
C HIS A 144 6.38 5.34 -7.01
N SER A 145 6.42 4.09 -7.50
CA SER A 145 5.39 3.54 -8.39
C SER A 145 4.05 3.36 -7.66
N SER A 146 2.95 3.72 -8.32
CA SER A 146 1.59 3.38 -7.91
C SER A 146 0.89 2.58 -9.02
N ASP A 147 0.10 1.58 -8.65
CA ASP A 147 -0.61 0.72 -9.61
C ASP A 147 -2.12 1.00 -9.67
N GLY A 148 -2.61 2.00 -8.94
CA GLY A 148 -4.01 2.44 -9.00
C GLY A 148 -4.50 3.06 -7.69
N LEU A 149 -5.70 2.65 -7.27
CA LEU A 149 -6.43 3.18 -6.11
C LEU A 149 -6.86 2.08 -5.15
N VAL A 150 -6.92 2.44 -3.86
CA VAL A 150 -7.55 1.62 -2.81
C VAL A 150 -8.71 2.41 -2.22
N PHE A 151 -9.89 1.81 -2.19
CA PHE A 151 -11.09 2.38 -1.60
C PHE A 151 -11.34 1.71 -0.24
N GLN A 152 -11.31 2.52 0.80
CA GLN A 152 -11.50 2.11 2.19
C GLN A 152 -12.85 2.64 2.68
N GLY A 153 -13.69 1.75 3.19
CA GLY A 153 -14.94 2.14 3.85
C GLY A 153 -14.64 3.00 5.07
N TRP A 154 -15.26 4.18 5.14
CA TRP A 154 -14.95 5.19 6.14
C TRP A 154 -15.43 4.78 7.54
N ASP A 155 -16.57 4.10 7.61
CA ASP A 155 -17.18 3.62 8.85
C ASP A 155 -16.86 2.13 9.13
N ASP A 156 -16.05 1.49 8.27
CA ASP A 156 -15.79 0.05 8.37
C ASP A 156 -14.89 -0.31 9.57
N PRO A 157 -15.20 -1.40 10.29
CA PRO A 157 -14.27 -2.00 11.24
C PRO A 157 -13.04 -2.59 10.51
N TYR A 158 -11.98 -2.88 11.25
CA TYR A 158 -10.84 -3.59 10.71
C TYR A 158 -11.18 -5.09 10.60
N VAL A 159 -11.18 -5.61 9.38
CA VAL A 159 -11.45 -7.03 9.12
C VAL A 159 -10.14 -7.76 8.79
N PRO A 160 -9.69 -8.71 9.63
CA PRO A 160 -8.52 -9.52 9.32
C PRO A 160 -8.73 -10.37 8.06
N ARG A 161 -7.66 -10.55 7.28
CA ARG A 161 -7.64 -11.35 6.04
C ARG A 161 -8.43 -10.67 4.90
N THR A 162 -9.34 -11.39 4.25
CA THR A 162 -10.08 -10.89 3.09
C THR A 162 -11.26 -10.07 3.55
N HIS A 163 -11.28 -8.80 3.17
CA HIS A 163 -12.42 -7.90 3.34
C HIS A 163 -13.04 -7.61 1.98
N GLU A 164 -14.33 -7.92 1.81
CA GLU A 164 -15.04 -7.68 0.56
C GLU A 164 -15.36 -6.20 0.32
N GLY A 165 -15.40 -5.39 1.39
CA GLY A 165 -15.59 -3.94 1.31
C GLY A 165 -14.31 -3.15 1.01
N LEU A 166 -13.13 -3.77 1.14
CA LEU A 166 -11.85 -3.15 0.78
C LEU A 166 -11.59 -3.36 -0.71
N LEU A 167 -11.91 -2.34 -1.51
CA LEU A 167 -11.78 -2.42 -2.96
C LEU A 167 -10.43 -1.90 -3.41
N LYS A 168 -9.87 -2.53 -4.42
CA LYS A 168 -8.68 -2.07 -5.13
C LYS A 168 -9.01 -1.96 -6.61
N TRP A 169 -8.73 -0.80 -7.18
CA TRP A 169 -8.75 -0.60 -8.61
C TRP A 169 -7.32 -0.47 -9.10
N LYS A 170 -7.00 -1.12 -10.21
CA LYS A 170 -5.71 -1.02 -10.86
C LYS A 170 -5.90 -0.53 -12.28
N TYR A 171 -4.90 0.18 -12.80
CA TYR A 171 -4.85 0.47 -14.23
C TYR A 171 -4.94 -0.85 -15.03
N PRO A 172 -5.75 -0.92 -16.11
CA PRO A 172 -5.92 -2.14 -16.90
C PRO A 172 -4.59 -2.80 -17.29
N GLU A 173 -3.61 -2.00 -17.70
CA GLU A 173 -2.25 -2.40 -18.09
C GLU A 173 -1.37 -2.88 -16.92
N MET A 174 -1.75 -2.57 -15.67
CA MET A 174 -1.06 -3.01 -14.45
C MET A 174 -1.65 -4.30 -13.87
N ASN A 175 -2.65 -4.90 -14.52
CA ASN A 175 -3.13 -6.22 -14.14
C ASN A 175 -2.14 -7.29 -14.61
N SER A 176 -1.44 -7.87 -13.65
CA SER A 176 -0.39 -8.83 -13.88
C SER A 176 -0.65 -10.19 -13.23
N VAL A 177 -0.02 -11.21 -13.79
CA VAL A 177 0.04 -12.57 -13.25
C VAL A 177 1.51 -12.97 -13.13
N ASP A 178 1.87 -13.59 -12.02
CA ASP A 178 3.20 -14.18 -11.88
C ASP A 178 3.18 -15.64 -12.32
N PHE A 179 3.88 -15.93 -13.42
CA PHE A 179 4.05 -17.27 -13.96
C PHE A 179 5.43 -17.82 -13.63
N HIS A 180 5.52 -19.14 -13.49
CA HIS A 180 6.82 -19.80 -13.56
C HIS A 180 7.11 -20.05 -15.03
N PHE A 181 8.25 -19.59 -15.51
CA PHE A 181 8.63 -19.67 -16.91
C PHE A 181 9.67 -20.76 -17.13
N GLU A 182 9.50 -21.56 -18.19
CA GLU A 182 10.50 -22.52 -18.67
C GLU A 182 10.60 -22.43 -20.19
N VAL A 183 11.78 -22.76 -20.72
CA VAL A 183 11.97 -22.97 -22.15
C VAL A 183 11.88 -24.47 -22.42
N GLY A 184 10.94 -24.88 -23.27
CA GLY A 184 10.77 -26.27 -23.69
C GLY A 184 11.96 -26.80 -24.49
N ALA A 185 12.05 -28.12 -24.63
CA ALA A 185 13.13 -28.77 -25.39
C ALA A 185 13.16 -28.35 -26.89
N ASP A 186 12.03 -27.89 -27.41
CA ASP A 186 11.86 -27.35 -28.76
C ASP A 186 12.10 -25.82 -28.84
N GLY A 187 12.58 -25.21 -27.75
CA GLY A 187 12.81 -23.77 -27.64
C GLY A 187 11.55 -22.96 -27.36
N ARG A 188 10.38 -23.58 -27.17
CA ARG A 188 9.14 -22.84 -26.97
C ARG A 188 9.01 -22.28 -25.55
N PRO A 189 8.48 -21.05 -25.40
CA PRO A 189 8.19 -20.49 -24.08
C PRO A 189 7.01 -21.24 -23.43
N LEU A 190 7.19 -21.67 -22.18
CA LEU A 190 6.17 -22.37 -21.38
C LEU A 190 5.86 -21.58 -20.11
N LEU A 191 4.58 -21.33 -19.87
CA LEU A 191 4.08 -20.65 -18.68
C LEU A 191 3.38 -21.63 -17.74
N PHE A 192 3.74 -21.60 -16.46
CA PHE A 192 3.15 -22.45 -15.44
C PHE A 192 2.53 -21.65 -14.30
N LEU A 193 1.37 -22.12 -13.85
CA LEU A 193 0.71 -21.69 -12.61
C LEU A 193 0.73 -22.82 -11.59
N PHE A 194 0.30 -22.52 -10.37
CA PHE A 194 0.00 -23.56 -9.38
C PHE A 194 -1.48 -23.92 -9.38
N GLU A 195 -1.75 -25.21 -9.26
CA GLU A 195 -3.08 -25.73 -8.95
C GLU A 195 -2.90 -26.88 -7.95
N ARG A 196 -3.42 -26.69 -6.72
CA ARG A 196 -3.33 -27.69 -5.64
C ARG A 196 -1.89 -28.14 -5.36
N GLY A 197 -0.96 -27.19 -5.33
CA GLY A 197 0.46 -27.43 -5.02
C GLY A 197 1.28 -28.08 -6.14
N LYS A 198 0.72 -28.23 -7.35
CA LYS A 198 1.44 -28.73 -8.53
C LYS A 198 1.55 -27.67 -9.61
N LYS A 199 2.66 -27.68 -10.35
CA LYS A 199 2.82 -26.88 -11.58
C LYS A 199 1.79 -27.35 -12.61
N LYS A 200 1.07 -26.40 -13.20
CA LYS A 200 0.11 -26.59 -14.28
C LYS A 200 0.51 -25.74 -15.47
N LEU A 201 0.73 -26.40 -16.61
CA LEU A 201 1.05 -25.73 -17.86
C LEU A 201 -0.17 -24.94 -18.36
N MET A 202 0.08 -23.71 -18.81
CA MET A 202 -0.91 -22.85 -19.45
C MET A 202 -0.85 -23.06 -20.97
N GLU A 203 -1.55 -24.09 -21.45
CA GLU A 203 -1.61 -24.42 -22.87
C GLU A 203 -2.12 -23.24 -23.71
N GLY A 204 -1.53 -23.05 -24.89
CA GLY A 204 -1.93 -22.01 -25.84
C GLY A 204 -1.60 -20.57 -25.43
N ASN A 205 -0.97 -20.35 -24.27
CA ASN A 205 -0.54 -19.01 -23.86
C ASN A 205 0.90 -18.76 -24.31
N THR A 206 1.12 -17.65 -25.00
CA THR A 206 2.45 -17.16 -25.40
C THR A 206 2.88 -15.99 -24.52
N VAL A 207 4.20 -15.81 -24.40
CA VAL A 207 4.80 -14.66 -23.71
C VAL A 207 5.85 -13.99 -24.58
N ILE A 208 5.88 -12.66 -24.58
CA ILE A 208 6.87 -11.82 -25.27
C ILE A 208 7.75 -11.13 -24.22
N PHE A 209 9.05 -11.07 -24.51
CA PHE A 209 10.05 -10.35 -23.71
C PHE A 209 10.50 -9.13 -24.51
N LYS A 210 10.11 -7.93 -24.08
CA LYS A 210 10.40 -6.68 -24.83
C LYS A 210 11.88 -6.30 -24.80
N ASP A 211 12.56 -6.60 -23.70
CA ASP A 211 13.91 -6.11 -23.42
C ASP A 211 15.00 -7.18 -23.57
N SER A 212 14.68 -8.37 -24.11
CA SER A 212 15.65 -9.46 -24.19
C SER A 212 15.38 -10.38 -25.38
N GLU A 213 16.41 -10.56 -26.21
CA GLU A 213 16.42 -11.54 -27.28
C GLU A 213 16.65 -12.97 -26.75
N ASP A 214 17.32 -13.12 -25.60
CA ASP A 214 17.58 -14.42 -24.97
C ASP A 214 16.64 -14.74 -23.80
N ILE A 215 15.54 -15.40 -24.14
CA ILE A 215 14.54 -15.90 -23.19
C ILE A 215 15.10 -16.96 -22.24
N SER A 216 16.21 -17.62 -22.57
CA SER A 216 16.79 -18.72 -21.77
C SER A 216 17.21 -18.25 -20.39
N SER A 217 17.64 -16.98 -20.28
CA SER A 217 18.03 -16.34 -19.02
C SER A 217 16.89 -16.25 -17.99
N TYR A 218 15.63 -16.34 -18.43
CA TYR A 218 14.43 -16.33 -17.60
C TYR A 218 13.98 -17.74 -17.18
N SER A 219 14.50 -18.78 -17.83
CA SER A 219 14.05 -20.17 -17.60
C SER A 219 14.27 -20.58 -16.13
N GLY A 220 13.26 -21.24 -15.55
CA GLY A 220 13.25 -21.65 -14.14
C GLY A 220 12.90 -20.53 -13.15
N ARG A 221 12.63 -19.31 -13.62
CA ARG A 221 12.31 -18.17 -12.75
C ARG A 221 10.82 -17.85 -12.78
N ILE A 222 10.38 -17.10 -11.77
CA ILE A 222 9.06 -16.50 -11.76
C ILE A 222 9.14 -15.15 -12.46
N ILE A 223 8.29 -14.94 -13.45
CA ILE A 223 8.15 -13.71 -14.20
C ILE A 223 6.77 -13.12 -13.96
N GLU A 224 6.71 -11.79 -13.81
CA GLU A 224 5.46 -11.05 -13.77
C GLU A 224 5.11 -10.61 -15.19
N CYS A 225 3.90 -10.95 -15.65
CA CYS A 225 3.44 -10.62 -16.98
C CYS A 225 2.11 -9.87 -16.95
N TYR A 226 1.92 -8.90 -17.83
CA TYR A 226 0.61 -8.31 -18.10
C TYR A 226 0.03 -8.89 -19.40
N TRP A 227 -1.29 -8.80 -19.56
CA TRP A 227 -1.97 -9.26 -20.76
C TRP A 227 -2.11 -8.14 -21.78
N ASP A 228 -1.56 -8.33 -22.98
CA ASP A 228 -1.83 -7.48 -24.13
C ASP A 228 -3.15 -7.91 -24.77
N ALA A 229 -4.20 -7.11 -24.55
CA ALA A 229 -5.53 -7.40 -25.07
C ALA A 229 -5.65 -7.22 -26.59
N ALA A 230 -4.80 -6.41 -27.22
CA ALA A 230 -4.84 -6.16 -28.66
C ALA A 230 -4.22 -7.32 -29.43
N GLU A 231 -3.07 -7.80 -28.95
CA GLU A 231 -2.28 -8.84 -29.62
C GLU A 231 -2.46 -10.25 -29.02
N HIS A 232 -3.34 -10.39 -28.02
CA HIS A 232 -3.73 -11.64 -27.37
C HIS A 232 -2.55 -12.48 -26.84
N HIS A 233 -1.58 -11.84 -26.19
CA HIS A 233 -0.44 -12.53 -25.58
C HIS A 233 -0.03 -11.91 -24.24
N TRP A 234 0.77 -12.65 -23.47
CA TRP A 234 1.40 -12.12 -22.26
C TRP A 234 2.68 -11.37 -22.59
N VAL A 235 2.95 -10.29 -21.87
CA VAL A 235 4.21 -9.55 -21.99
C VAL A 235 4.92 -9.58 -20.65
N CYS A 236 6.17 -10.05 -20.64
CA CYS A 236 7.01 -10.06 -19.45
C CYS A 236 7.34 -8.62 -19.03
N MET A 237 7.05 -8.32 -17.76
CA MET A 237 7.38 -7.04 -17.12
C MET A 237 8.72 -7.11 -16.40
N ARG A 238 8.93 -8.16 -15.59
CA ARG A 238 10.12 -8.33 -14.75
C ARG A 238 10.23 -9.73 -14.17
N ILE A 239 11.42 -10.05 -13.65
CA ILE A 239 11.67 -11.23 -12.82
C ILE A 239 11.25 -10.95 -11.37
N ARG A 240 10.59 -11.92 -10.74
CA ARG A 240 10.10 -11.90 -9.36
C ARG A 240 10.94 -12.77 -8.43
N ALA A 241 12.17 -12.32 -8.17
CA ALA A 241 13.10 -13.01 -7.27
C ALA A 241 12.60 -13.07 -5.81
N ASP A 242 11.64 -12.22 -5.43
CA ASP A 242 10.97 -12.22 -4.13
C ASP A 242 9.96 -13.36 -3.95
N LYS A 243 9.57 -14.03 -5.04
CA LYS A 243 8.58 -15.10 -5.01
C LYS A 243 9.25 -16.46 -5.10
N ALA A 244 8.74 -17.38 -4.28
CA ALA A 244 9.14 -18.79 -4.31
C ALA A 244 8.22 -19.64 -5.21
N THR A 245 6.99 -19.19 -5.43
CA THR A 245 5.97 -19.91 -6.19
C THR A 245 5.20 -18.96 -7.11
N PRO A 246 4.78 -19.40 -8.31
CA PRO A 246 3.91 -18.62 -9.18
C PRO A 246 2.52 -18.43 -8.56
N ASN A 247 1.66 -17.70 -9.25
CA ASN A 247 0.28 -17.53 -8.82
C ASN A 247 -0.51 -18.86 -8.88
N GLU A 248 -1.47 -19.00 -7.96
CA GLU A 248 -2.48 -20.05 -8.02
C GLU A 248 -3.47 -19.78 -9.16
N ILE A 249 -4.03 -20.84 -9.73
CA ILE A 249 -5.02 -20.77 -10.82
C ILE A 249 -6.23 -19.89 -10.48
N ASN A 250 -6.62 -19.86 -9.20
CA ASN A 250 -7.72 -19.00 -8.72
C ASN A 250 -7.35 -17.52 -8.76
N THR A 251 -6.09 -17.18 -8.49
CA THR A 251 -5.58 -15.80 -8.65
C THR A 251 -5.58 -15.40 -10.11
N TYR A 252 -5.07 -16.27 -11.00
CA TYR A 252 -5.13 -16.06 -12.45
C TYR A 252 -6.56 -15.82 -12.94
N ARG A 253 -7.53 -16.66 -12.55
CA ARG A 253 -8.94 -16.49 -12.93
C ARG A 253 -9.52 -15.14 -12.47
N LYS A 254 -9.14 -14.67 -11.27
CA LYS A 254 -9.56 -13.36 -10.77
C LYS A 254 -8.93 -12.22 -11.59
N VAL A 255 -7.66 -12.34 -11.94
CA VAL A 255 -6.96 -11.35 -12.77
C VAL A 255 -7.56 -11.31 -14.17
N MET A 256 -7.78 -12.47 -14.81
CA MET A 256 -8.44 -12.54 -16.12
C MET A 256 -9.85 -11.98 -16.11
N ARG A 257 -10.61 -12.17 -15.03
CA ARG A 257 -11.90 -11.52 -14.86
C ARG A 257 -11.74 -9.99 -14.81
N SER A 258 -10.80 -9.49 -14.01
CA SER A 258 -10.51 -8.05 -13.94
C SER A 258 -10.10 -7.45 -15.29
N ILE A 259 -9.27 -8.16 -16.06
CA ILE A 259 -8.88 -7.75 -17.43
C ILE A 259 -10.10 -7.72 -18.35
N LYS A 260 -10.97 -8.73 -18.27
CA LYS A 260 -12.18 -8.81 -19.09
C LYS A 260 -13.21 -7.74 -18.72
N ASP A 261 -13.39 -7.48 -17.43
CA ASP A 261 -14.29 -6.43 -16.93
C ASP A 261 -13.79 -5.05 -17.38
N ASN A 262 -12.48 -4.90 -17.60
CA ASN A 262 -11.81 -3.73 -18.15
C ASN A 262 -12.34 -2.40 -17.59
N ILE A 263 -12.44 -2.32 -16.26
CA ILE A 263 -12.88 -1.11 -15.58
C ILE A 263 -11.80 -0.05 -15.76
N THR A 264 -11.97 0.83 -16.74
CA THR A 264 -11.02 1.89 -17.05
C THR A 264 -11.14 3.04 -16.05
N GLU A 265 -10.19 3.97 -16.12
CA GLU A 265 -10.22 5.18 -15.32
C GLU A 265 -11.51 5.98 -15.53
N GLU A 266 -11.97 6.10 -16.77
CA GLU A 266 -13.20 6.83 -17.13
C GLU A 266 -14.43 6.20 -16.48
N VAL A 267 -14.49 4.86 -16.45
CA VAL A 267 -15.57 4.12 -15.78
C VAL A 267 -15.53 4.40 -14.28
N VAL A 268 -14.38 4.28 -13.62
CA VAL A 268 -14.25 4.57 -12.19
C VAL A 268 -14.68 6.00 -11.86
N LEU A 269 -14.21 6.97 -12.63
CA LEU A 269 -14.57 8.38 -12.43
C LEU A 269 -16.06 8.64 -12.64
N LYS A 270 -16.67 8.00 -13.64
CA LYS A 270 -18.11 8.09 -13.88
C LYS A 270 -18.91 7.54 -12.70
N GLU A 271 -18.60 6.32 -12.25
CA GLU A 271 -19.29 5.68 -11.11
C GLU A 271 -19.15 6.54 -9.84
N ILE A 272 -17.94 7.05 -9.56
CA ILE A 272 -17.73 7.95 -8.42
C ILE A 272 -18.58 9.21 -8.51
N ASN A 273 -18.67 9.82 -9.69
CA ASN A 273 -19.47 11.03 -9.90
C ASN A 273 -20.97 10.81 -9.66
N GLU A 274 -21.47 9.59 -9.92
CA GLU A 274 -22.83 9.19 -9.59
C GLU A 274 -22.99 8.93 -8.08
N ILE A 275 -22.06 8.19 -7.48
CA ILE A 275 -22.06 7.83 -6.05
C ILE A 275 -22.05 9.07 -5.14
N ILE A 276 -21.20 10.07 -5.42
CA ILE A 276 -21.09 11.27 -4.57
C ILE A 276 -22.37 12.13 -4.56
N ARG A 277 -23.30 11.91 -5.51
CA ARG A 277 -24.61 12.58 -5.56
C ARG A 277 -25.67 11.85 -4.74
N LEU A 278 -25.41 10.63 -4.30
CA LEU A 278 -26.34 9.90 -3.45
C LEU A 278 -26.50 10.62 -2.10
N PRO A 279 -27.70 10.63 -1.49
CA PRO A 279 -27.96 11.37 -0.25
C PRO A 279 -26.97 11.08 0.88
N LEU A 280 -26.58 9.81 1.03
CA LEU A 280 -25.61 9.36 2.03
C LEU A 280 -24.28 10.13 1.96
N TYR A 281 -23.78 10.40 0.75
CA TYR A 281 -22.53 11.12 0.54
C TYR A 281 -22.74 12.63 0.53
N ALA A 282 -23.84 13.11 -0.07
CA ALA A 282 -24.15 14.53 -0.14
C ALA A 282 -24.27 15.17 1.26
N ASP A 283 -24.98 14.51 2.18
CA ASP A 283 -25.16 14.99 3.56
C ASP A 283 -23.85 15.01 4.35
N ARG A 284 -22.96 14.03 4.11
CA ARG A 284 -21.65 13.97 4.75
C ARG A 284 -20.72 15.04 4.21
N ILE A 285 -20.66 15.21 2.89
CA ILE A 285 -19.87 16.26 2.22
C ILE A 285 -20.33 17.64 2.72
N GLN A 286 -21.64 17.87 2.86
CA GLN A 286 -22.15 19.14 3.36
C GLN A 286 -21.76 19.41 4.83
N ARG A 287 -21.79 18.37 5.68
CA ARG A 287 -21.30 18.47 7.07
C ARG A 287 -19.81 18.80 7.13
N ASP A 288 -19.00 18.15 6.31
CA ASP A 288 -17.55 18.36 6.28
C ASP A 288 -17.18 19.75 5.74
N ILE A 289 -17.88 20.23 4.69
CA ILE A 289 -17.70 21.60 4.17
C ILE A 289 -18.03 22.62 5.26
N LYS A 290 -19.14 22.45 5.98
CA LYS A 290 -19.51 23.33 7.10
C LYS A 290 -18.45 23.31 8.21
N ALA A 291 -17.98 22.13 8.61
CA ALA A 291 -16.94 21.99 9.62
C ALA A 291 -15.63 22.67 9.20
N HIS A 292 -15.23 22.53 7.93
CA HIS A 292 -14.05 23.20 7.38
C HIS A 292 -14.21 24.72 7.36
N GLN A 293 -15.36 25.24 6.91
CA GLN A 293 -15.66 26.67 6.93
C GLN A 293 -15.61 27.24 8.36
N HIS A 294 -16.15 26.51 9.34
CA HIS A 294 -16.07 26.89 10.75
C HIS A 294 -14.61 26.94 11.23
N MET A 295 -13.78 25.93 10.94
CA MET A 295 -12.36 25.94 11.31
C MET A 295 -11.55 27.07 10.66
N VAL A 296 -11.83 27.40 9.39
CA VAL A 296 -11.17 28.51 8.69
C VAL A 296 -11.61 29.85 9.28
N SER A 297 -12.88 29.98 9.65
CA SER A 297 -13.41 31.19 10.30
C SER A 297 -12.86 31.40 11.71
N SER A 298 -12.64 30.32 12.47
CA SER A 298 -12.09 30.39 13.83
C SER A 298 -10.58 30.63 13.86
N ARG A 299 -9.86 30.38 12.77
CA ARG A 299 -8.43 30.72 12.61
C ARG A 299 -8.19 32.16 12.15
N ARG A 300 -9.24 32.87 11.70
CA ARG A 300 -9.19 34.27 11.27
C ARG A 300 -9.66 35.27 12.33
N LYS A 301 -10.10 34.77 13.49
CA LYS A 301 -10.37 35.56 14.70
C LYS A 301 -9.21 35.35 15.68
#